data_AF-A0A3N1T852-F1
#
_entry.id   AF-A0A3N1T852-F1
#
_cell.length_a   1.000
_cell.length_b   1.000
_cell.length_c   1.000
_cell.angle_alpha   90.00
_cell.angle_beta   90.00
_cell.angle_gamma   90.00
#
_symmetry.space_group_name_H-M   'P 1'
#
loop_
_entity.id
_entity.type
_entity.pdbx_description
1 polymer ?
#
loop_
_entity_poly.entity_id
_entity_poly.type
_entity_poly.pdbx_seq_one_letter_code
_entity_poly.pdbx_strand_id
1 'polypeptide(L)'
;MERTRNSPIRVADPVRRGERGGGGQGERRSPGGRGGARTGNPKGGRRTYPEGVSDYESGQAMRVYVPLTLSGLAAAHRAGELGPGPLTAYAVTPALREWYVSDDIEELEYAALSRAASASLRMIAGDPAATRRRVVVAVDVPDGDAVADPDHILDASSLGEVAIASAVALAKAAAVHVDSDEADKDVTAAAAALGAADLGDGDAQFTVDGAEDHELLWFGIQEIPNLIG
;
A
#
# COMPACT_ATOMS: atom_id res chain seq x y z
N MET A 1 16.14 -15.57 -49.22
CA MET A 1 17.48 -15.67 -48.59
C MET A 1 17.81 -14.25 -48.18
N GLU A 2 17.81 -13.87 -46.91
CA GLU A 2 18.64 -14.38 -45.84
C GLU A 2 17.90 -14.33 -44.50
N ARG A 3 18.11 -15.35 -43.66
CA ARG A 3 17.69 -15.41 -42.26
C ARG A 3 18.88 -14.97 -41.41
N THR A 4 18.70 -14.04 -40.49
CA THR A 4 19.60 -13.87 -39.33
C THR A 4 18.82 -14.21 -38.06
N ARG A 5 19.39 -15.15 -37.31
CA ARG A 5 18.83 -15.80 -36.13
C ARG A 5 19.31 -15.05 -34.88
N ASN A 6 18.38 -14.84 -33.95
CA ASN A 6 18.44 -15.08 -32.51
C ASN A 6 19.81 -14.99 -31.78
N SER A 7 19.89 -14.17 -30.72
CA SER A 7 20.27 -14.64 -29.38
C SER A 7 19.95 -13.61 -28.27
N PRO A 8 19.57 -14.07 -27.06
CA PRO A 8 19.09 -13.25 -25.94
C PRO A 8 20.24 -12.72 -25.06
N ILE A 9 20.04 -11.55 -24.45
CA ILE A 9 20.96 -10.96 -23.48
C ILE A 9 20.71 -11.62 -22.11
N ARG A 10 21.79 -12.13 -21.50
CA ARG A 10 21.81 -12.75 -20.16
C ARG A 10 22.07 -11.71 -19.07
N VAL A 11 21.44 -11.98 -17.92
CA VAL A 11 21.54 -11.37 -16.58
C VAL A 11 22.97 -11.28 -16.05
N ALA A 12 23.26 -10.25 -15.22
CA ALA A 12 24.42 -10.21 -14.35
C ALA A 12 24.04 -9.80 -12.91
N ASP A 13 24.20 -10.75 -11.98
CA ASP A 13 24.27 -10.57 -10.52
C ASP A 13 25.58 -9.85 -10.10
N PRO A 14 25.59 -9.18 -8.93
CA PRO A 14 26.79 -9.15 -8.13
C PRO A 14 26.62 -9.50 -6.64
N VAL A 15 27.16 -10.68 -6.28
CA VAL A 15 28.17 -10.96 -5.24
C VAL A 15 27.90 -10.61 -3.75
N ARG A 16 27.83 -11.69 -2.94
CA ARG A 16 28.09 -11.76 -1.49
C ARG A 16 29.56 -11.49 -1.09
N ARG A 17 29.77 -10.81 0.05
CA ARG A 17 30.84 -10.96 1.08
C ARG A 17 30.26 -10.41 2.40
N GLY A 18 30.57 -10.84 3.62
CA GLY A 18 31.55 -11.76 4.21
C GLY A 18 31.48 -11.58 5.74
N GLU A 19 31.72 -12.66 6.48
CA GLU A 19 31.47 -12.83 7.92
C GLU A 19 32.45 -12.10 8.88
N ARG A 20 32.06 -12.12 10.18
CA ARG A 20 32.84 -12.34 11.44
C ARG A 20 33.09 -11.17 12.39
N GLY A 21 32.73 -11.41 13.66
CA GLY A 21 33.34 -10.77 14.84
C GLY A 21 32.52 -10.89 16.12
N GLY A 22 32.52 -12.05 16.78
CA GLY A 22 31.95 -12.24 18.13
C GLY A 22 33.03 -12.66 19.14
N GLY A 23 32.91 -12.18 20.38
CA GLY A 23 33.60 -12.75 21.54
C GLY A 23 33.96 -11.76 22.65
N GLY A 24 33.28 -11.86 23.80
CA GLY A 24 33.67 -11.15 25.03
C GLY A 24 32.77 -11.51 26.22
N GLN A 25 33.23 -12.46 27.05
CA GLN A 25 32.57 -12.98 28.26
C GLN A 25 32.78 -12.04 29.48
N GLY A 26 31.89 -12.12 30.48
CA GLY A 26 32.12 -11.55 31.80
C GLY A 26 31.03 -11.89 32.83
N GLU A 27 31.28 -12.93 33.63
CA GLU A 27 30.48 -13.37 34.80
C GLU A 27 30.50 -12.35 35.97
N ARG A 28 29.45 -12.32 36.81
CA ARG A 28 29.49 -12.64 38.28
C ARG A 28 28.34 -12.06 39.12
N ARG A 29 27.61 -12.99 39.78
CA ARG A 29 27.18 -13.07 41.20
C ARG A 29 26.45 -11.91 41.91
N SER A 30 25.23 -12.22 42.37
CA SER A 30 24.50 -11.60 43.51
C SER A 30 25.16 -11.91 44.88
N PRO A 31 24.83 -11.22 46.02
CA PRO A 31 23.55 -11.43 46.74
C PRO A 31 22.98 -10.27 47.63
N GLY A 32 21.67 -10.30 47.86
CA GLY A 32 21.02 -10.17 49.19
C GLY A 32 20.81 -8.80 49.86
N GLY A 33 19.53 -8.42 50.11
CA GLY A 33 19.16 -7.36 51.06
C GLY A 33 17.64 -7.16 51.24
N ARG A 34 17.11 -7.58 52.41
CA ARG A 34 15.74 -7.43 52.95
C ARG A 34 15.38 -5.94 53.13
N GLY A 35 14.17 -5.40 53.24
CA GLY A 35 12.78 -5.82 53.42
C GLY A 35 12.01 -4.58 53.95
N GLY A 36 10.72 -4.41 53.66
CA GLY A 36 9.92 -3.28 54.17
C GLY A 36 8.48 -3.29 53.67
N ALA A 37 7.52 -3.01 54.56
CA ALA A 37 6.14 -3.50 54.47
C ALA A 37 5.11 -2.52 53.86
N ARG A 38 4.15 -3.12 53.13
CA ARG A 38 2.68 -2.93 53.09
C ARG A 38 2.10 -1.51 53.22
N THR A 39 1.42 -1.08 52.16
CA THR A 39 0.05 -0.53 52.22
C THR A 39 -0.76 -1.11 51.05
N GLY A 40 -2.06 -1.37 51.28
CA GLY A 40 -2.87 -2.20 50.40
C GLY A 40 -3.91 -1.47 49.56
N ASN A 41 -4.42 -2.25 48.59
CA ASN A 41 -5.70 -2.15 47.85
C ASN A 41 -5.73 -1.22 46.62
N PRO A 42 -6.55 -1.47 45.56
CA PRO A 42 -7.25 -2.68 45.12
C PRO A 42 -6.94 -3.09 43.65
N LYS A 43 -7.25 -4.36 43.32
CA LYS A 43 -7.59 -4.90 41.98
C LYS A 43 -6.70 -4.52 40.79
N GLY A 44 -5.82 -5.46 40.45
CA GLY A 44 -5.26 -5.59 39.11
C GLY A 44 -6.36 -5.78 38.08
N GLY A 45 -6.70 -4.71 37.37
CA GLY A 45 -7.32 -4.76 36.06
C GLY A 45 -6.21 -4.84 35.02
N ARG A 46 -5.66 -6.04 34.83
CA ARG A 46 -5.03 -6.36 33.54
C ARG A 46 -6.16 -6.15 32.54
N ARG A 47 -6.04 -5.17 31.65
CA ARG A 47 -7.00 -4.98 30.56
C ARG A 47 -6.84 -6.20 29.66
N THR A 48 -7.53 -7.28 30.02
CA THR A 48 -7.69 -8.49 29.22
C THR A 48 -8.55 -8.08 28.05
N TYR A 49 -7.95 -7.95 26.88
CA TYR A 49 -8.69 -8.20 25.65
C TYR A 49 -9.25 -9.63 25.78
N PRO A 50 -10.55 -9.85 25.57
CA PRO A 50 -11.08 -11.21 25.60
C PRO A 50 -10.28 -12.05 24.61
N GLU A 51 -9.67 -13.12 25.10
CA GLU A 51 -9.12 -14.16 24.26
C GLU A 51 -10.25 -14.73 23.40
N GLY A 52 -10.09 -14.66 22.09
CA GLY A 52 -10.91 -15.40 21.13
C GLY A 52 -12.13 -14.67 20.60
N VAL A 53 -11.92 -13.69 19.72
CA VAL A 53 -12.48 -13.70 18.35
C VAL A 53 -11.71 -12.69 17.49
N SER A 54 -10.70 -13.18 16.77
CA SER A 54 -10.25 -12.55 15.53
C SER A 54 -11.24 -12.96 14.45
N ASP A 55 -12.16 -12.07 14.09
CA ASP A 55 -13.11 -12.31 12.99
C ASP A 55 -12.41 -12.54 11.64
N TYR A 56 -11.09 -12.25 11.55
CA TYR A 56 -10.22 -12.55 10.42
C TYR A 56 -10.11 -14.04 10.05
N GLU A 57 -10.46 -14.96 10.95
CA GLU A 57 -10.30 -16.41 10.72
C GLU A 57 -11.62 -17.15 10.43
N SER A 58 -12.75 -16.46 10.24
CA SER A 58 -14.02 -17.16 9.94
C SER A 58 -14.91 -16.57 8.84
N GLY A 59 -14.33 -15.78 7.92
CA GLY A 59 -15.03 -15.33 6.71
C GLY A 59 -14.32 -14.30 5.84
N GLN A 60 -13.11 -14.62 5.35
CA GLN A 60 -12.51 -14.14 4.09
C GLN A 60 -12.81 -12.67 3.71
N ALA A 61 -12.15 -11.72 4.39
CA ALA A 61 -12.13 -10.32 3.98
C ALA A 61 -10.72 -9.93 3.51
N MET A 62 -10.64 -9.35 2.32
CA MET A 62 -9.43 -8.90 1.65
C MET A 62 -9.34 -7.39 1.77
N ARG A 63 -8.16 -6.89 2.16
CA ARG A 63 -7.86 -5.47 2.05
C ARG A 63 -7.60 -5.09 0.60
N VAL A 64 -8.34 -4.09 0.13
CA VAL A 64 -8.18 -3.51 -1.20
C VAL A 64 -7.91 -2.01 -1.08
N TYR A 65 -7.15 -1.50 -2.04
CA TYR A 65 -6.64 -0.14 -2.10
C TYR A 65 -7.24 0.55 -3.33
N VAL A 66 -8.22 1.41 -3.11
CA VAL A 66 -8.96 2.09 -4.17
C VAL A 66 -8.27 3.42 -4.50
N PRO A 67 -7.62 3.57 -5.66
CA PRO A 67 -7.05 4.84 -6.09
C PRO A 67 -8.16 5.87 -6.34
N LEU A 68 -7.95 7.10 -5.88
CA LEU A 68 -8.82 8.24 -6.13
C LEU A 68 -7.98 9.50 -6.43
N THR A 69 -8.63 10.55 -6.89
CA THR A 69 -8.13 11.93 -6.76
C THR A 69 -8.73 12.58 -5.50
N LEU A 70 -8.20 13.73 -5.07
CA LEU A 70 -8.79 14.46 -3.94
C LEU A 70 -10.24 14.88 -4.20
N SER A 71 -10.58 15.27 -5.44
CA SER A 71 -11.95 15.56 -5.85
C SER A 71 -12.84 14.30 -5.85
N GLY A 72 -12.28 13.14 -6.22
CA GLY A 72 -12.93 11.83 -6.10
C GLY A 72 -13.24 11.46 -4.65
N LEU A 73 -12.29 11.65 -3.73
CA LEU A 73 -12.51 11.46 -2.30
C LEU A 73 -13.63 12.38 -1.77
N ALA A 74 -13.63 13.65 -2.19
CA ALA A 74 -14.69 14.58 -1.81
C ALA A 74 -16.07 14.14 -2.31
N ALA A 75 -16.15 13.58 -3.52
CA ALA A 75 -17.38 13.03 -4.06
C ALA A 75 -17.84 11.79 -3.27
N ALA A 76 -16.94 10.85 -3.00
CA ALA A 76 -17.22 9.65 -2.20
C ALA A 76 -17.69 10.01 -0.79
N HIS A 77 -17.05 11.00 -0.15
CA HIS A 77 -17.45 11.48 1.17
C HIS A 77 -18.87 12.06 1.18
N ARG A 78 -19.23 12.87 0.17
CA ARG A 78 -20.60 13.40 0.04
C ARG A 78 -21.64 12.31 -0.21
N ALA A 79 -21.29 11.29 -0.99
CA ALA A 79 -22.18 10.18 -1.30
C ALA A 79 -22.28 9.15 -0.15
N GLY A 80 -21.25 9.05 0.69
CA GLY A 80 -21.12 8.02 1.72
C GLY A 80 -20.61 6.67 1.17
N GLU A 81 -20.16 6.62 -0.08
CA GLU A 81 -19.72 5.40 -0.77
C GLU A 81 -18.62 5.67 -1.80
N LEU A 82 -17.76 4.68 -2.00
CA LEU A 82 -16.87 4.54 -3.15
C LEU A 82 -17.71 3.95 -4.29
N GLY A 83 -18.08 4.77 -5.27
CA GLY A 83 -19.07 4.35 -6.27
C GLY A 83 -19.43 5.41 -7.30
N PRO A 84 -20.20 5.04 -8.34
CA PRO A 84 -20.75 3.70 -8.60
C PRO A 84 -19.68 2.68 -9.09
N GLY A 85 -19.96 1.38 -8.96
CA GLY A 85 -19.10 0.33 -9.51
C GLY A 85 -19.23 0.18 -11.04
N PRO A 86 -18.34 -0.58 -11.69
CA PRO A 86 -17.21 -1.30 -11.10
C PRO A 86 -16.08 -0.36 -10.66
N LEU A 87 -15.41 -0.70 -9.55
CA LEU A 87 -14.25 0.03 -9.03
C LEU A 87 -12.98 -0.73 -9.40
N THR A 88 -11.98 -0.02 -9.92
CA THR A 88 -10.60 -0.52 -9.97
C THR A 88 -9.98 -0.33 -8.59
N ALA A 89 -9.37 -1.38 -8.05
CA ALA A 89 -8.63 -1.35 -6.80
C ALA A 89 -7.38 -2.22 -6.92
N TYR A 90 -6.52 -2.20 -5.91
CA TYR A 90 -5.33 -3.03 -5.83
C TYR A 90 -5.34 -3.85 -4.55
N ALA A 91 -4.85 -5.08 -4.61
CA ALA A 91 -4.88 -6.02 -3.50
C ALA A 91 -3.70 -6.98 -3.57
N VAL A 92 -3.53 -7.77 -2.51
CA VAL A 92 -2.52 -8.83 -2.49
C VAL A 92 -2.99 -10.06 -3.27
N THR A 93 -2.99 -9.94 -4.59
CA THR A 93 -3.36 -11.01 -5.52
C THR A 93 -2.25 -12.07 -5.61
N PRO A 94 -2.57 -13.30 -6.07
CA PRO A 94 -1.55 -14.32 -6.31
C PRO A 94 -0.42 -13.83 -7.23
N ALA A 95 -0.74 -13.10 -8.29
CA ALA A 95 0.25 -12.53 -9.21
C ALA A 95 1.20 -11.54 -8.51
N LEU A 96 0.68 -10.68 -7.61
CA LEU A 96 1.51 -9.76 -6.84
C LEU A 96 2.44 -10.51 -5.88
N ARG A 97 1.95 -11.57 -5.22
CA ARG A 97 2.76 -12.42 -4.32
C ARG A 97 3.92 -13.08 -5.05
N GLU A 98 3.66 -13.60 -6.25
CA GLU A 98 4.68 -14.22 -7.08
C GLU A 98 5.74 -13.21 -7.55
N TRP A 99 5.36 -11.96 -7.79
CA TRP A 99 6.27 -10.93 -8.30
C TRP A 99 7.13 -10.30 -7.20
N TYR A 100 6.55 -9.97 -6.04
CA TYR A 100 7.24 -9.23 -4.98
C TYR A 100 8.12 -10.14 -4.08
N VAL A 101 7.89 -11.47 -4.12
CA VAL A 101 8.69 -12.51 -3.41
C VAL A 101 8.92 -12.16 -1.93
N SER A 102 7.84 -11.82 -1.22
CA SER A 102 7.85 -11.68 0.24
C SER A 102 6.80 -12.62 0.85
N ASP A 103 7.17 -13.24 1.97
CA ASP A 103 6.26 -14.04 2.80
C ASP A 103 5.56 -13.18 3.86
N ASP A 104 5.93 -11.91 3.99
CA ASP A 104 5.31 -10.96 4.90
C ASP A 104 4.08 -10.28 4.26
N ILE A 105 2.92 -10.43 4.89
CA ILE A 105 1.68 -9.85 4.40
C ILE A 105 1.71 -8.33 4.45
N GLU A 106 2.38 -7.72 5.43
CA GLU A 106 2.44 -6.27 5.57
C GLU A 106 3.24 -5.65 4.41
N GLU A 107 4.34 -6.28 4.01
CA GLU A 107 5.14 -5.84 2.85
C GLU A 107 4.36 -5.97 1.54
N LEU A 108 3.57 -7.03 1.39
CA LEU A 108 2.72 -7.24 0.22
C LEU A 108 1.54 -6.25 0.16
N GLU A 109 0.95 -5.94 1.31
CA GLU A 109 -0.07 -4.90 1.44
C GLU A 109 0.49 -3.52 1.10
N TYR A 110 1.70 -3.22 1.55
CA TYR A 110 2.43 -2.01 1.15
C TYR A 110 2.67 -1.99 -0.36
N ALA A 111 3.09 -3.10 -0.96
CA ALA A 111 3.24 -3.18 -2.41
C ALA A 111 1.91 -2.87 -3.12
N ALA A 112 0.79 -3.45 -2.70
CA ALA A 112 -0.53 -3.17 -3.29
C ALA A 112 -0.94 -1.70 -3.11
N LEU A 113 -0.68 -1.09 -1.95
CA LEU A 113 -0.89 0.33 -1.70
C LEU A 113 -0.08 1.21 -2.67
N SER A 114 1.21 0.90 -2.87
CA SER A 114 2.07 1.63 -3.81
C SER A 114 1.54 1.54 -5.24
N ARG A 115 1.05 0.37 -5.67
CA ARG A 115 0.41 0.20 -6.99
C ARG A 115 -0.84 1.07 -7.15
N ALA A 116 -1.67 1.15 -6.10
CA ALA A 116 -2.81 2.07 -6.07
C ALA A 116 -2.36 3.54 -6.10
N ALA A 117 -1.26 3.91 -5.42
CA ALA A 117 -0.72 5.26 -5.49
C ALA A 117 -0.28 5.64 -6.92
N SER A 118 0.41 4.73 -7.63
CA SER A 118 0.76 4.94 -9.04
C SER A 118 -0.49 5.07 -9.92
N ALA A 119 -1.56 4.31 -9.65
CA ALA A 119 -2.84 4.45 -10.36
C ALA A 119 -3.54 5.78 -10.08
N SER A 120 -3.49 6.27 -8.84
CA SER A 120 -3.96 7.62 -8.47
C SER A 120 -3.20 8.70 -9.24
N LEU A 121 -1.88 8.56 -9.39
CA LEU A 121 -1.07 9.45 -10.22
C LEU A 121 -1.54 9.47 -11.68
N ARG A 122 -1.91 8.32 -12.26
CA ARG A 122 -2.49 8.26 -13.62
C ARG A 122 -3.79 9.05 -13.72
N MET A 123 -4.66 8.97 -12.72
CA MET A 123 -5.89 9.77 -12.68
C MET A 123 -5.59 11.27 -12.62
N ILE A 124 -4.60 11.67 -11.83
CA ILE A 124 -4.15 13.07 -11.71
C ILE A 124 -3.52 13.58 -13.01
N ALA A 125 -2.77 12.73 -13.72
CA ALA A 125 -2.20 13.07 -15.03
C ALA A 125 -3.28 13.27 -16.10
N GLY A 126 -4.36 12.48 -16.04
CA GLY A 126 -5.50 12.58 -16.94
C GLY A 126 -6.41 13.79 -16.70
N ASP A 127 -6.32 14.44 -15.53
CA ASP A 127 -7.11 15.62 -15.17
C ASP A 127 -6.21 16.82 -14.85
N PRO A 128 -6.07 17.78 -15.78
CA PRO A 128 -5.28 19.00 -15.54
C PRO A 128 -5.74 19.83 -14.34
N ALA A 129 -7.02 19.73 -13.95
CA ALA A 129 -7.60 20.46 -12.83
C ALA A 129 -7.47 19.73 -11.48
N ALA A 130 -7.01 18.46 -11.47
CA ALA A 130 -6.82 17.71 -10.25
C ALA A 130 -5.71 18.32 -9.38
N THR A 131 -5.97 18.39 -8.06
CA THR A 131 -4.94 18.67 -7.07
C THR A 131 -3.82 17.63 -7.18
N ARG A 132 -2.56 18.09 -7.11
CA ARG A 132 -1.36 17.27 -7.33
C ARG A 132 -0.98 16.47 -6.07
N ARG A 133 -1.92 15.65 -5.61
CA ARG A 133 -1.78 14.74 -4.46
C ARG A 133 -2.46 13.41 -4.76
N ARG A 134 -1.72 12.32 -4.65
CA ARG A 134 -2.24 10.96 -4.74
C ARG A 134 -3.11 10.68 -3.53
N VAL A 135 -4.18 9.94 -3.77
CA VAL A 135 -5.16 9.52 -2.76
C VAL A 135 -5.47 8.05 -2.97
N VAL A 136 -5.42 7.27 -1.90
CA VAL A 136 -5.81 5.86 -1.89
C VAL A 136 -6.69 5.59 -0.68
N VAL A 137 -7.82 4.92 -0.88
CA VAL A 137 -8.69 4.49 0.23
C VAL A 137 -8.49 3.00 0.47
N ALA A 138 -8.07 2.64 1.69
CA ALA A 138 -7.95 1.25 2.10
C ALA A 138 -9.29 0.77 2.66
N VAL A 139 -9.83 -0.32 2.13
CA VAL A 139 -11.12 -0.87 2.53
C VAL A 139 -11.07 -2.40 2.57
N ASP A 140 -11.75 -2.99 3.54
CA ASP A 140 -11.88 -4.44 3.62
C ASP A 140 -13.18 -4.86 2.92
N VAL A 141 -13.06 -5.75 1.94
CA VAL A 141 -14.19 -6.32 1.18
C VAL A 141 -14.18 -7.84 1.32
N PRO A 142 -15.32 -8.54 1.16
CA PRO A 142 -15.30 -10.00 1.07
C PRO A 142 -14.34 -10.47 -0.04
N ASP A 143 -13.55 -11.53 0.18
CA ASP A 143 -12.53 -12.00 -0.77
C ASP A 143 -13.10 -12.25 -2.18
N GLY A 144 -14.34 -12.73 -2.26
CA GLY A 144 -15.01 -12.99 -3.53
C GLY A 144 -15.48 -11.74 -4.30
N ASP A 145 -15.48 -10.57 -3.66
CA ASP A 145 -15.91 -9.32 -4.29
C ASP A 145 -14.77 -8.61 -5.03
N ALA A 146 -13.51 -8.97 -4.73
CA ALA A 146 -12.31 -8.44 -5.39
C ALA A 146 -11.80 -9.44 -6.44
N VAL A 147 -12.09 -9.18 -7.71
CA VAL A 147 -11.79 -10.10 -8.80
C VAL A 147 -10.63 -9.58 -9.64
N ALA A 148 -9.50 -10.30 -9.62
CA ALA A 148 -8.39 -10.04 -10.54
C ALA A 148 -8.77 -10.49 -11.96
N ASP A 149 -8.38 -9.72 -12.97
CA ASP A 149 -8.57 -10.11 -14.37
C ASP A 149 -7.49 -11.14 -14.77
N PRO A 150 -7.87 -12.39 -15.13
CA PRO A 150 -6.91 -13.42 -15.49
C PRO A 150 -6.16 -13.12 -16.80
N ASP A 151 -6.71 -12.30 -17.69
CA ASP A 151 -6.08 -11.97 -18.97
C ASP A 151 -4.95 -10.93 -18.81
N HIS A 152 -4.92 -10.22 -17.68
CA HIS A 152 -3.96 -9.17 -17.37
C HIS A 152 -2.84 -9.59 -16.39
N ILE A 153 -2.76 -10.87 -16.02
CA ILE A 153 -1.76 -11.39 -15.05
C ILE A 153 -0.31 -11.11 -15.49
N LEU A 154 -0.05 -11.08 -16.80
CA LEU A 154 1.30 -10.88 -17.35
C LEU A 154 1.65 -9.40 -17.59
N ASP A 155 0.71 -8.48 -17.42
CA ASP A 155 0.96 -7.05 -17.53
C ASP A 155 1.51 -6.52 -16.19
N ALA A 156 2.78 -6.10 -16.20
CA ALA A 156 3.42 -5.51 -15.03
C ALA A 156 2.63 -4.29 -14.51
N SER A 157 1.92 -3.57 -15.39
CA SER A 157 1.10 -2.42 -15.03
C SER A 157 -0.24 -2.79 -14.38
N SER A 158 -0.67 -4.05 -14.46
CA SER A 158 -1.88 -4.60 -13.82
C SER A 158 -1.58 -5.46 -12.59
N LEU A 159 -0.31 -5.56 -12.17
CA LEU A 159 0.05 -6.30 -10.95
C LEU A 159 -0.71 -5.77 -9.72
N GLY A 160 -1.40 -6.70 -9.05
CA GLY A 160 -2.24 -6.42 -7.89
C GLY A 160 -3.63 -5.88 -8.22
N GLU A 161 -3.94 -5.59 -9.48
CA GLU A 161 -5.22 -4.98 -9.87
C GLU A 161 -6.40 -5.95 -9.69
N VAL A 162 -7.50 -5.45 -9.15
CA VAL A 162 -8.77 -6.15 -8.96
C VAL A 162 -9.94 -5.23 -9.31
N ALA A 163 -11.02 -5.82 -9.81
CA ALA A 163 -12.29 -5.15 -10.01
C ALA A 163 -13.26 -5.49 -8.87
N ILE A 164 -13.95 -4.47 -8.35
CA ILE A 164 -15.03 -4.62 -7.38
C ILE A 164 -16.33 -4.22 -8.07
N ALA A 165 -17.26 -5.17 -8.21
CA ALA A 165 -18.43 -4.97 -9.07
C ALA A 165 -19.42 -3.89 -8.57
N SER A 166 -19.46 -3.67 -7.25
CA SER A 166 -20.45 -2.81 -6.60
C SER A 166 -19.80 -1.67 -5.81
N ALA A 167 -20.59 -0.63 -5.52
CA ALA A 167 -20.16 0.43 -4.62
C ALA A 167 -19.88 -0.10 -3.21
N VAL A 168 -18.91 0.49 -2.53
CA VAL A 168 -18.52 0.12 -1.17
C VAL A 168 -18.79 1.30 -0.24
N ALA A 169 -19.54 1.08 0.84
CA ALA A 169 -19.81 2.13 1.82
C ALA A 169 -18.49 2.69 2.38
N LEU A 170 -18.30 4.00 2.31
CA LEU A 170 -17.08 4.67 2.76
C LEU A 170 -16.85 4.47 4.26
N ALA A 171 -17.93 4.32 5.04
CA ALA A 171 -17.86 4.01 6.46
C ALA A 171 -17.20 2.65 6.79
N LYS A 172 -17.03 1.76 5.79
CA LYS A 172 -16.29 0.50 5.92
C LYS A 172 -14.80 0.63 5.58
N ALA A 173 -14.35 1.79 5.08
CA ALA A 173 -12.94 2.00 4.81
C ALA A 173 -12.15 2.01 6.12
N ALA A 174 -11.00 1.35 6.09
CA ALA A 174 -10.07 1.30 7.21
C ALA A 174 -9.30 2.62 7.34
N ALA A 175 -8.94 3.22 6.20
CA ALA A 175 -8.11 4.42 6.16
C ALA A 175 -8.18 5.16 4.82
N VAL A 176 -7.69 6.39 4.83
CA VAL A 176 -7.33 7.15 3.63
C VAL A 176 -5.84 7.46 3.69
N HIS A 177 -5.14 7.18 2.59
CA HIS A 177 -3.74 7.50 2.38
C HIS A 177 -3.64 8.67 1.42
N VAL A 178 -2.93 9.74 1.80
CA VAL A 178 -2.79 10.96 0.98
C VAL A 178 -1.36 11.48 1.03
N ASP A 179 -0.88 11.96 -0.11
CA ASP A 179 0.40 12.69 -0.16
C ASP A 179 0.42 13.89 0.81
N SER A 180 1.59 14.10 1.41
CA SER A 180 1.86 15.32 2.18
C SER A 180 1.96 16.55 1.26
N ASP A 181 1.96 17.74 1.86
CA ASP A 181 2.19 19.00 1.14
C ASP A 181 3.56 19.06 0.47
N GLU A 182 4.55 18.30 0.97
CA GLU A 182 5.92 18.29 0.45
C GLU A 182 6.02 17.58 -0.92
N ALA A 183 5.10 16.67 -1.22
CA ALA A 183 5.07 15.89 -2.45
C ALA A 183 4.56 16.68 -3.67
N ASP A 184 3.93 17.85 -3.47
CA ASP A 184 3.20 18.58 -4.53
C ASP A 184 4.04 18.80 -5.79
N LYS A 185 5.31 19.18 -5.63
CA LYS A 185 6.22 19.46 -6.76
C LYS A 185 6.55 18.21 -7.56
N ASP A 186 6.87 17.12 -6.87
CA ASP A 186 7.30 15.88 -7.52
C ASP A 186 6.10 15.15 -8.14
N VAL A 187 4.95 15.16 -7.49
CA VAL A 187 3.68 14.66 -8.06
C VAL A 187 3.26 15.48 -9.28
N THR A 188 3.47 16.80 -9.26
CA THR A 188 3.23 17.66 -10.43
C THR A 188 4.14 17.28 -11.60
N ALA A 189 5.44 17.12 -11.34
CA ALA A 189 6.41 16.77 -12.37
C ALA A 189 6.13 15.35 -12.93
N ALA A 190 5.88 14.38 -12.05
CA ALA A 190 5.54 13.01 -12.41
C ALA A 190 4.27 12.95 -13.28
N ALA A 191 3.20 13.66 -12.90
CA ALA A 191 1.97 13.69 -13.67
C ALA A 191 2.16 14.27 -15.08
N ALA A 192 3.05 15.27 -15.24
CA ALA A 192 3.38 15.84 -16.54
C ALA A 192 4.28 14.93 -17.39
N ALA A 193 5.17 14.15 -16.76
CA ALA A 193 6.09 13.24 -17.42
C ALA A 193 5.47 11.90 -17.81
N LEU A 194 4.38 11.49 -17.15
CA LEU A 194 3.78 10.17 -17.26
C LEU A 194 3.54 9.71 -18.71
N GLY A 195 2.97 10.57 -19.56
CA GLY A 195 2.69 10.20 -20.95
C GLY A 195 3.94 9.91 -21.78
N ALA A 196 5.07 10.55 -21.49
CA ALA A 196 6.34 10.26 -22.15
C ALA A 196 6.97 8.98 -21.58
N ALA A 197 6.85 8.75 -20.27
CA ALA A 197 7.28 7.52 -19.61
C ALA A 197 6.56 6.29 -20.18
N ASP A 198 5.23 6.38 -20.38
CA ASP A 198 4.41 5.34 -21.02
C ASP A 198 4.85 5.04 -22.47
N LEU A 199 5.49 6.01 -23.15
CA LEU A 199 6.07 5.84 -24.49
C LEU A 199 7.53 5.34 -24.46
N GLY A 200 8.07 5.03 -23.28
CA GLY A 200 9.40 4.46 -23.09
C GLY A 200 10.53 5.47 -22.89
N ASP A 201 10.23 6.73 -22.58
CA ASP A 201 11.24 7.73 -22.22
C ASP A 201 11.77 7.46 -20.80
N GLY A 202 13.06 7.13 -20.68
CA GLY A 202 13.69 6.81 -19.41
C GLY A 202 13.90 8.00 -18.46
N ASP A 203 14.10 9.21 -18.99
CA ASP A 203 14.23 10.41 -18.16
C ASP A 203 12.85 10.81 -17.60
N ALA A 204 11.82 10.64 -18.43
CA ALA A 204 10.44 10.77 -17.98
C ALA A 204 10.09 9.72 -16.92
N GLN A 205 10.49 8.46 -17.12
CA GLN A 205 10.30 7.40 -16.12
C GLN A 205 10.97 7.74 -14.79
N PHE A 206 12.22 8.20 -14.82
CA PHE A 206 12.92 8.65 -13.60
C PHE A 206 12.17 9.78 -12.87
N THR A 207 11.55 10.70 -13.63
CA THR A 207 10.72 11.77 -13.06
C THR A 207 9.43 11.22 -12.44
N VAL A 208 8.81 10.22 -13.05
CA VAL A 208 7.62 9.53 -12.51
C VAL A 208 7.96 8.81 -11.21
N ASP A 209 9.07 8.07 -11.18
CA ASP A 209 9.53 7.32 -10.02
C ASP A 209 9.80 8.24 -8.81
N GLY A 210 10.20 9.50 -9.04
CA GLY A 210 10.41 10.48 -7.97
C GLY A 210 9.15 10.80 -7.15
N ALA A 211 7.93 10.53 -7.66
CA ALA A 211 6.73 10.62 -6.84
C ALA A 211 6.63 9.46 -5.83
N GLU A 212 7.20 8.28 -6.13
CA GLU A 212 7.18 7.11 -5.25
C GLU A 212 8.11 7.27 -4.03
N ASP A 213 9.07 8.20 -4.08
CA ASP A 213 9.91 8.58 -2.94
C ASP A 213 9.11 9.27 -1.80
N HIS A 214 7.89 9.73 -2.09
CA HIS A 214 6.98 10.31 -1.09
C HIS A 214 6.02 9.25 -0.54
N GLU A 215 6.16 8.92 0.73
CA GLU A 215 5.21 8.07 1.44
C GLU A 215 3.86 8.77 1.63
N LEU A 216 2.76 8.05 1.39
CA LEU A 216 1.43 8.56 1.64
C LEU A 216 1.15 8.54 3.15
N LEU A 217 0.72 9.68 3.68
CA LEU A 217 0.30 9.81 5.08
C LEU A 217 -1.01 9.06 5.32
N TRP A 218 -1.12 8.43 6.48
CA TRP A 218 -2.31 7.71 6.92
C TRP A 218 -3.27 8.64 7.67
N PHE A 219 -4.55 8.59 7.32
CA PHE A 219 -5.63 9.31 7.97
C PHE A 219 -6.82 8.38 8.26
N GLY A 220 -7.48 8.59 9.39
CA GLY A 220 -8.76 7.94 9.65
C GLY A 220 -9.88 8.54 8.80
N ILE A 221 -10.91 7.75 8.52
CA ILE A 221 -12.10 8.18 7.75
C ILE A 221 -12.79 9.44 8.33
N GLN A 222 -12.73 9.64 9.65
CA GLN A 222 -13.25 10.84 10.31
C GLN A 222 -12.49 12.12 9.99
N GLU A 223 -11.27 12.01 9.45
CA GLU A 223 -10.40 13.14 9.12
C GLU A 223 -10.59 13.62 7.68
N ILE A 224 -11.35 12.88 6.86
CA ILE A 224 -11.64 13.23 5.46
C ILE A 224 -12.11 14.69 5.30
N PRO A 225 -13.00 15.25 6.13
CA PRO A 225 -13.39 16.66 6.02
C PRO A 225 -12.21 17.63 6.04
N ASN A 226 -11.13 17.33 6.78
CA ASN A 226 -9.94 18.18 6.85
C ASN A 226 -9.07 18.07 5.59
N LEU A 227 -9.17 16.97 4.85
CA LEU A 227 -8.39 16.71 3.64
C LEU A 227 -9.02 17.36 2.40
N ILE A 228 -10.36 17.40 2.35
CA ILE A 228 -11.10 17.80 1.13
C ILE A 228 -11.50 19.28 1.09
N GLY A 229 -11.34 20.02 2.19
CA GLY A 229 -11.70 21.44 2.29
C GLY A 229 -13.14 21.69 2.71
#